data_AF-A0A553SLM7-F1
#
_entry.id   AF-A0A553SLM7-F1
#
_cell.length_a   1.000
_cell.length_b   1.000
_cell.length_c   1.000
_cell.angle_alpha   90.00
_cell.angle_beta   90.00
_cell.angle_gamma   90.00
#
_symmetry.space_group_name_H-M   'P 1'
#
loop_
_entity.id
_entity.type
_entity.pdbx_description
1 polymer ?
#
loop_
_entity_poly.entity_id
_entity_poly.type
_entity_poly.pdbx_seq_one_letter_code
_entity_poly.pdbx_strand_id
1 'polypeptide(L)' 'MVRLNTLYQDKGRGWQSKQIIFQIAPSIGETIKIDKSFYKITNIIHHAEDGSLEVIAQAN' A
#
# COMPACT_ATOMS: atom_id res chain seq x y z
N MET A 1 4.58 -11.02 -10.07
CA MET A 1 4.93 -10.14 -8.93
C MET A 1 4.38 -8.76 -9.25
N VAL A 2 3.80 -8.09 -8.27
CA VAL A 2 3.11 -6.79 -8.41
C VAL A 2 3.89 -5.75 -7.61
N ARG A 3 4.22 -4.62 -8.26
CA ARG A 3 4.82 -3.48 -7.57
C ARG A 3 3.69 -2.63 -6.98
N LEU A 4 3.68 -2.47 -5.68
CA LEU A 4 2.67 -1.71 -4.94
C LEU A 4 3.27 -0.39 -4.46
N ASN A 5 2.95 0.70 -5.15
CA ASN A 5 3.28 2.05 -4.74
C ASN A 5 2.25 2.48 -3.69
N THR A 6 2.66 2.49 -2.42
CA THR A 6 1.76 2.69 -1.30
C THR A 6 1.96 4.09 -0.71
N LEU A 7 0.91 4.91 -0.74
CA LEU A 7 0.81 6.11 0.07
C LEU A 7 0.14 5.74 1.40
N TYR A 8 0.81 5.95 2.52
CA TYR A 8 0.30 5.55 3.83
C TYR A 8 0.41 6.65 4.89
N GLN A 9 -0.55 6.66 5.81
CA GLN A 9 -0.55 7.60 6.93
C GLN A 9 0.10 6.95 8.17
N ASP A 10 1.32 7.35 8.47
CA ASP A 10 2.04 6.96 9.68
C ASP A 10 1.63 7.82 10.88
N LYS A 11 1.40 7.19 12.03
CA LYS A 11 0.93 7.87 13.26
C LYS A 11 1.92 8.92 13.80
N GLY A 12 3.23 8.77 13.54
CA GLY A 12 4.25 9.70 14.03
C GLY A 12 4.83 10.65 12.98
N ARG A 13 4.74 10.29 11.69
CA ARG A 13 5.40 11.00 10.59
C ARG A 13 4.44 11.61 9.57
N GLY A 14 3.12 11.34 9.69
CA GLY A 14 2.13 11.81 8.72
C GLY A 14 2.14 10.98 7.43
N TRP A 15 1.85 11.62 6.30
CA TRP A 15 1.83 10.93 5.00
C TRP A 15 3.23 10.53 4.55
N GLN A 16 3.38 9.28 4.13
CA GLN A 16 4.62 8.65 3.68
C GLN A 16 4.35 7.80 2.44
N SER A 17 5.36 7.58 1.60
CA SER A 17 5.25 6.74 0.41
C SER A 17 6.31 5.65 0.39
N LYS A 18 5.93 4.42 0.02
CA LYS A 18 6.88 3.31 -0.15
C LYS A 18 6.44 2.36 -1.26
N GLN A 19 7.39 1.90 -2.07
CA GLN A 19 7.16 0.80 -3.00
C GLN A 19 7.42 -0.53 -2.30
N ILE A 20 6.48 -1.47 -2.45
CA ILE A 20 6.56 -2.82 -1.89
C ILE A 20 6.28 -3.81 -3.00
N ILE A 21 7.02 -4.91 -3.06
CA ILE A 21 6.79 -5.96 -4.04
C ILE A 21 5.97 -7.07 -3.39
N PHE A 22 4.80 -7.34 -3.96
CA PHE A 22 3.95 -8.45 -3.55
C PHE A 22 3.93 -9.55 -4.62
N GLN A 23 3.68 -10.79 -4.21
CA GLN A 23 3.45 -11.87 -5.17
C GLN A 23 2.09 -11.72 -5.86
N ILE A 24 1.06 -11.37 -5.09
CA ILE A 24 -0.32 -11.17 -5.51
C ILE A 24 -0.74 -9.74 -5.14
N ALA A 25 -1.47 -9.07 -6.02
CA ALA A 25 -2.06 -7.76 -5.76
C ALA A 25 -2.99 -7.80 -4.55
N PRO A 26 -2.74 -7.01 -3.49
CA PRO A 26 -3.65 -6.95 -2.36
C PRO A 26 -4.91 -6.14 -2.71
N SER A 27 -6.00 -6.44 -2.01
CA SER A 27 -7.32 -5.84 -2.22
C SER A 27 -7.66 -4.79 -1.15
N ILE A 28 -8.67 -3.96 -1.42
CA ILE A 28 -9.22 -3.03 -0.42
C ILE A 28 -9.70 -3.82 0.81
N GLY A 29 -9.35 -3.34 2.00
CA GLY A 29 -9.68 -3.98 3.27
C GLY A 29 -8.61 -4.94 3.79
N GLU A 30 -7.69 -5.39 2.94
CA GLU A 30 -6.56 -6.21 3.38
C GLU A 30 -5.53 -5.39 4.15
N THR A 31 -4.77 -6.08 5.01
CA THR A 31 -3.70 -5.48 5.80
C THR A 31 -2.34 -5.81 5.19
N ILE A 32 -1.57 -4.78 4.91
CA ILE A 32 -0.18 -4.89 4.45
C ILE A 32 0.78 -4.49 5.56
N LYS A 33 1.96 -5.12 5.56
CA LYS A 33 3.04 -4.77 6.49
C LYS A 33 4.01 -3.82 5.79
N ILE A 34 4.24 -2.67 6.40
CA ILE A 34 5.24 -1.69 5.97
C ILE A 34 6.22 -1.49 7.12
N ASP A 35 7.48 -1.82 6.89
CA ASP A 35 8.51 -1.88 7.94
C ASP A 35 8.11 -2.81 9.10
N LYS A 36 7.78 -2.24 10.27
CA LYS A 36 7.37 -2.98 11.47
C LYS A 36 5.89 -2.77 11.83
N SER A 37 5.14 -2.05 10.99
CA SER A 37 3.78 -1.63 11.27
C SER A 37 2.80 -2.20 10.23
N PHE A 38 1.54 -2.34 10.65
CA PHE A 38 0.46 -2.86 9.83
C PHE A 38 -0.46 -1.73 9.39
N TYR A 39 -0.80 -1.72 8.10
CA TYR A 39 -1.65 -0.71 7.49
C TYR A 39 -2.74 -1.40 6.69
N LYS A 40 -3.98 -0.95 6.83
CA LYS A 40 -5.12 -1.44 6.08
C LYS A 40 -5.23 -0.65 4.78
N ILE A 41 -5.35 -1.35 3.64
CA ILE A 41 -5.62 -0.71 2.35
C ILE A 41 -7.05 -0.15 2.38
N THR A 42 -7.16 1.17 2.19
CA THR A 42 -8.44 1.87 2.19
C THR A 42 -8.87 2.25 0.78
N ASN A 43 -7.93 2.34 -0.17
CA ASN A 43 -8.25 2.68 -1.56
C ASN A 43 -7.21 2.13 -2.54
N ILE A 44 -7.63 1.85 -3.77
CA ILE A 44 -6.76 1.56 -4.92
C ILE A 44 -6.97 2.69 -5.93
N ILE A 45 -5.94 3.49 -6.17
CA ILE A 45 -5.99 4.69 -7.01
C ILE A 45 -5.91 4.30 -8.49
N HIS A 46 -4.95 3.43 -8.83
CA HIS A 46 -4.64 3.14 -10.23
C HIS A 46 -4.05 1.74 -10.40
N HIS A 47 -4.43 1.10 -11.51
CA HIS A 47 -3.79 -0.09 -12.06
C HIS A 47 -3.00 0.33 -13.29
N ALA A 48 -1.68 0.39 -13.16
CA ALA A 48 -0.81 0.78 -14.26
C ALA A 48 -0.67 -0.35 -15.29
N GLU A 49 -0.46 0.03 -16.55
CA GLU A 49 -0.27 -0.93 -17.66
C GLU A 49 0.97 -1.82 -17.48
N ASP A 50 1.94 -1.38 -16.68
CA ASP A 50 3.14 -2.18 -16.32
C ASP A 50 2.89 -3.21 -15.21
N GLY A 51 1.64 -3.32 -14.74
CA GLY A 51 1.24 -4.22 -13.66
C GLY A 51 1.57 -3.70 -12.26
N SER A 52 1.95 -2.44 -12.10
CA SER A 52 2.05 -1.78 -10.80
C SER A 52 0.70 -1.25 -10.31
N LEU A 53 0.57 -1.13 -8.99
CA LEU A 53 -0.64 -0.68 -8.31
C LEU A 53 -0.33 0.50 -7.41
N GLU A 54 -1.15 1.54 -7.49
CA GLU A 54 -1.11 2.68 -6.58
C GLU A 54 -2.22 2.54 -5.54
N VAL A 55 -1.87 2.57 -4.26
CA VAL A 55 -2.83 2.35 -3.17
C VAL A 55 -2.66 3.34 -2.03
N ILE A 56 -3.76 3.57 -1.31
CA ILE A 56 -3.77 4.29 -0.05
C ILE A 56 -3.96 3.29 1.08
N ALA A 57 -3.12 3.38 2.10
CA ALA A 57 -3.23 2.59 3.32
C ALA A 57 -3.20 3.46 4.57
N GLN A 58 -3.88 3.02 5.63
CA GLN A 58 -3.92 3.73 6.90
C GLN A 58 -3.53 2.80 8.03
N ALA A 59 -2.84 3.34 9.04
CA ALA A 59 -2.54 2.58 10.24
C ALA A 59 -3.87 2.14 10.87
N ASN A 60 -3.98 0.85 11.15
CA ASN A 60 -5.09 0.33 11.95
C ASN A 60 -5.09 0.95 13.36
#